data_AF-A0A0G2J179-F1
#
_entry.id   AF-A0A0G2J179-F1
#
_cell.length_a   1.000
_cell.length_b   1.000
_cell.length_c   1.000
_cell.angle_alpha   90.00
_cell.angle_beta   90.00
_cell.angle_gamma   90.00
#
_symmetry.space_group_name_H-M   'P 1'
#
loop_
_entity.id
_entity.type
_entity.pdbx_description
1 polymer ?
#
loop_
_entity_poly.entity_id
_entity_poly.type
_entity_poly.pdbx_seq_one_letter_code
_entity_poly.pdbx_strand_id
1 'polypeptide(L)'
;MSAAVEAVVKGPESASQTQAQAPKGMRKNGKNWHDNKTAFRPTSGQTTYAKRVEERKAREAMKEKEKGMKDEKEAERQACCLHTSDRRAAKEEKLRYEKMAEKMHRKRVERLKRREKRNKVLNS
;
A
#
# COMPACT_ATOMS: atom_id res chain seq x y z
N MET A 1 -52.82 -44.78 10.15
CA MET A 1 -52.65 -44.93 11.60
C MET A 1 -52.22 -43.58 12.15
N SER A 2 -53.12 -42.98 12.91
CA SER A 2 -53.13 -41.61 13.42
C SER A 2 -52.13 -41.36 14.55
N ALA A 3 -51.69 -40.09 14.67
CA ALA A 3 -51.40 -39.28 15.88
C ALA A 3 -50.36 -38.22 15.49
N ALA A 4 -50.68 -36.94 15.25
CA ALA A 4 -51.09 -35.89 16.19
C ALA A 4 -50.11 -35.70 17.36
N VAL A 5 -49.51 -34.50 17.46
CA VAL A 5 -49.62 -33.55 18.58
C VAL A 5 -48.80 -32.29 18.22
N GLU A 6 -49.53 -31.19 18.03
CA GLU A 6 -49.03 -29.82 18.07
C GLU A 6 -48.63 -29.44 19.51
N ALA A 7 -47.53 -28.70 19.67
CA ALA A 7 -47.19 -28.03 20.92
C ALA A 7 -46.89 -26.55 20.64
N VAL A 8 -47.92 -25.73 20.86
CA VAL A 8 -47.80 -24.28 21.06
C VAL A 8 -47.09 -24.03 22.38
N VAL A 9 -45.94 -23.36 22.34
CA VAL A 9 -45.28 -22.80 23.53
C VAL A 9 -45.34 -21.28 23.47
N LYS A 10 -45.96 -20.76 24.51
CA LYS A 10 -46.30 -19.39 24.85
C LYS A 10 -45.14 -18.73 25.59
N GLY A 11 -44.71 -17.54 25.12
CA GLY A 11 -44.05 -16.41 25.81
C GLY A 11 -42.91 -16.66 26.82
N PRO A 12 -41.92 -15.75 26.86
CA PRO A 12 -42.04 -14.74 27.91
C PRO A 12 -41.99 -13.30 27.38
N GLU A 13 -42.92 -12.52 27.92
CA GLU A 13 -43.10 -11.08 27.74
C GLU A 13 -41.87 -10.32 28.25
N SER A 14 -41.19 -9.59 27.36
CA SER A 14 -40.28 -8.52 27.77
C SER A 14 -41.07 -7.23 27.84
N ALA A 15 -41.46 -6.87 29.06
CA ALA A 15 -42.09 -5.60 29.39
C ALA A 15 -41.13 -4.43 29.06
N SER A 16 -41.32 -3.80 27.90
CA SER A 16 -40.81 -2.46 27.66
C SER A 16 -41.62 -1.50 28.52
N GLN A 17 -41.01 -1.06 29.62
CA GLN A 17 -41.49 0.01 30.48
C GLN A 17 -41.65 1.30 29.66
N THR A 18 -42.87 1.57 29.21
CA THR A 18 -43.27 2.91 28.79
C THR A 18 -43.37 3.74 30.07
N GLN A 19 -42.30 4.43 30.44
CA GLN A 19 -42.38 5.47 31.45
C GLN A 19 -43.28 6.58 30.90
N ALA A 20 -44.57 6.48 31.21
CA ALA A 20 -45.53 7.55 31.02
C ALA A 20 -45.06 8.74 31.87
N GLN A 21 -44.41 9.70 31.23
CA GLN A 21 -44.09 10.97 31.88
C GLN A 21 -45.42 11.65 32.23
N ALA A 22 -45.64 11.88 33.53
CA ALA A 22 -46.82 12.58 34.01
C ALA A 22 -46.96 13.94 33.28
N PRO A 23 -48.16 14.31 32.79
CA PRO A 23 -48.33 15.58 32.07
C PRO A 23 -48.10 16.75 33.04
N LYS A 24 -46.94 17.39 32.91
CA LYS A 24 -46.57 18.57 33.70
C LYS A 24 -47.33 19.79 33.19
N GLY A 25 -48.36 20.17 33.95
CA GLY A 25 -48.89 21.53 34.06
C GLY A 25 -49.18 22.25 32.74
N MET A 26 -50.27 21.88 32.07
CA MET A 26 -50.79 22.63 30.93
C MET A 26 -51.16 24.06 31.37
N ARG A 27 -50.47 25.09 30.86
CA ARG A 27 -50.92 26.48 31.03
C ARG A 27 -52.15 26.71 30.12
N LYS A 28 -53.17 27.38 30.65
CA LYS A 28 -54.52 27.50 30.04
C LYS A 28 -54.57 28.12 28.64
N ASN A 29 -53.48 28.71 28.13
CA ASN A 29 -53.34 29.13 26.74
C ASN A 29 -52.19 28.33 26.11
N GLY A 30 -52.52 27.21 25.46
CA GLY A 30 -51.59 26.14 25.06
C GLY A 30 -50.61 26.48 23.93
N LYS A 31 -49.94 27.64 23.97
CA LYS A 31 -48.87 27.98 23.02
C LYS A 31 -47.50 27.85 23.68
N ASN A 32 -46.96 26.64 23.65
CA ASN A 32 -45.51 26.47 23.71
C ASN A 32 -44.98 26.63 22.27
N TRP A 33 -44.37 27.77 21.95
CA TRP A 33 -43.85 28.06 20.60
C TRP A 33 -42.48 27.40 20.29
N HIS A 34 -41.89 26.72 21.27
CA HIS A 34 -40.63 26.00 21.10
C HIS A 34 -40.77 24.58 21.61
N ASP A 35 -40.26 23.64 20.83
CA ASP A 35 -40.11 22.25 21.25
C ASP A 35 -39.12 22.15 22.42
N ASN A 36 -39.42 21.27 23.37
CA ASN A 36 -38.53 20.98 24.48
C ASN A 36 -37.28 20.26 23.96
N LYS A 37 -36.17 20.99 23.87
CA LYS A 37 -34.88 20.45 23.41
C LYS A 37 -34.36 19.43 24.42
N THR A 38 -34.19 18.18 23.99
CA THR A 38 -33.49 17.17 24.78
C THR A 38 -31.98 17.42 24.74
N ALA A 39 -31.25 16.99 25.77
CA ALA A 39 -29.80 17.12 25.82
C ALA A 39 -29.16 16.33 24.66
N PHE A 40 -28.32 16.99 23.87
CA PHE A 40 -27.60 16.36 22.76
C PHE A 40 -26.60 15.35 23.30
N ARG A 41 -26.89 14.06 23.10
CA ARG A 41 -26.02 12.93 23.45
C ARG A 41 -25.70 12.16 22.16
N PRO A 42 -24.64 12.53 21.42
CA PRO A 42 -24.26 11.81 20.22
C PRO A 42 -23.76 10.41 20.61
N THR A 43 -24.61 9.41 20.41
CA THR A 43 -24.27 7.98 20.52
C THR A 43 -23.79 7.41 19.18
N SER A 44 -23.82 8.22 18.11
CA SER A 44 -23.32 7.85 16.79
C SER A 44 -21.81 7.61 16.85
N GLY A 45 -21.40 6.40 16.44
CA GLY A 45 -19.98 5.99 16.42
C GLY A 45 -19.54 5.13 17.61
N GLN A 46 -20.40 4.87 18.58
CA GLN A 46 -20.11 3.93 19.67
C GLN A 46 -20.19 2.49 19.15
N THR A 47 -19.09 1.97 18.60
CA THR A 47 -18.98 0.57 18.19
C THR A 47 -18.48 -0.31 19.34
N THR A 48 -19.01 -1.51 19.45
CA THR A 48 -18.52 -2.50 20.42
C THR A 48 -17.07 -2.87 20.11
N TYR A 49 -16.31 -3.23 21.13
CA TYR A 49 -14.89 -3.60 20.96
C TYR A 49 -14.70 -4.73 19.93
N ALA A 50 -15.61 -5.71 19.91
CA ALA A 50 -15.62 -6.79 18.94
C ALA A 50 -15.64 -6.28 17.49
N LYS A 51 -16.52 -5.33 17.16
CA LYS A 51 -16.60 -4.73 15.82
C LYS A 51 -15.31 -3.99 15.43
N ARG A 52 -14.70 -3.26 16.38
CA ARG A 52 -13.42 -2.57 16.14
C ARG A 52 -12.25 -3.52 15.88
N VAL A 53 -12.25 -4.68 16.54
CA VAL A 53 -11.23 -5.72 16.32
C VAL A 53 -11.39 -6.34 14.93
N GLU A 54 -12.62 -6.65 14.52
CA GLU A 54 -12.91 -7.16 13.17
C GLU A 54 -12.51 -6.16 12.08
N GLU A 55 -12.88 -4.88 12.24
CA GLU A 55 -12.48 -3.81 11.31
C GLU A 55 -10.96 -3.61 11.26
N ARG A 56 -10.24 -3.83 12.35
CA ARG A 56 -8.78 -3.74 12.37
C ARG A 56 -8.16 -4.91 11.63
N LYS A 57 -8.62 -6.14 11.87
CA LYS A 57 -8.19 -7.34 11.14
C LYS A 57 -8.44 -7.21 9.64
N ALA A 58 -9.60 -6.70 9.25
CA ALA A 58 -9.92 -6.44 7.85
C ALA A 58 -8.97 -5.41 7.21
N ARG A 59 -8.66 -4.31 7.93
CA ARG A 59 -7.70 -3.31 7.46
C ARG A 59 -6.27 -3.83 7.37
N GLU A 60 -5.83 -4.66 8.32
CA GLU A 60 -4.52 -5.29 8.29
C GLU A 60 -4.39 -6.22 7.08
N ALA A 61 -5.40 -7.05 6.82
CA ALA A 61 -5.44 -7.93 5.65
C ALA A 61 -5.44 -7.14 4.32
N MET A 62 -6.12 -5.98 4.25
CA MET A 62 -6.04 -5.13 3.06
C MET A 62 -4.66 -4.49 2.88
N LYS A 63 -4.04 -4.02 3.97
CA LYS A 63 -2.71 -3.41 3.92
C LYS A 63 -1.63 -4.41 3.54
N GLU A 64 -1.73 -5.65 4.01
CA GLU A 64 -0.79 -6.71 3.65
C GLU A 64 -0.85 -7.00 2.15
N LYS A 65 -2.06 -7.09 1.58
CA LYS A 65 -2.26 -7.23 0.13
C LYS A 65 -1.73 -6.03 -0.64
N GLU A 66 -2.00 -4.82 -0.19
CA GLU A 66 -1.51 -3.60 -0.83
C GLU A 66 0.02 -3.51 -0.79
N LYS A 67 0.61 -3.89 0.34
CA LYS A 67 2.07 -3.93 0.51
C LYS A 67 2.71 -4.96 -0.42
N GLY A 68 2.17 -6.18 -0.50
CA GLY A 68 2.65 -7.21 -1.43
C GLY A 68 2.69 -6.71 -2.88
N MET A 69 1.61 -6.08 -3.35
CA MET A 69 1.54 -5.53 -4.71
C MET A 69 2.56 -4.41 -4.97
N LYS A 70 2.87 -3.59 -3.96
CA LYS A 70 3.89 -2.53 -4.07
C LYS A 70 5.30 -3.10 -4.08
N ASP A 71 5.58 -4.05 -3.19
CA ASP A 71 6.88 -4.69 -3.06
C ASP A 71 7.23 -5.45 -4.36
N GLU A 72 6.27 -6.17 -4.97
CA GLU A 72 6.46 -6.83 -6.27
C GLU A 72 6.79 -5.82 -7.39
N LYS A 73 6.02 -4.74 -7.49
CA LYS A 73 6.24 -3.68 -8.49
C LYS A 73 7.59 -2.96 -8.30
N GLU A 74 8.04 -2.82 -7.07
CA GLU A 74 9.35 -2.23 -6.76
C GLU A 74 10.48 -3.20 -7.06
N ALA A 75 10.31 -4.49 -6.78
CA ALA A 75 11.28 -5.53 -7.16
C ALA A 75 11.48 -5.59 -8.68
N GLU A 76 10.40 -5.54 -9.47
CA GLU A 76 10.48 -5.49 -10.93
C GLU A 76 11.23 -4.24 -11.44
N ARG A 77 10.94 -3.08 -10.85
CA ARG A 77 11.64 -1.83 -11.20
C ARG A 77 13.12 -1.91 -10.84
N GLN A 78 13.45 -2.42 -9.66
CA GLN A 78 14.83 -2.61 -9.22
C GLN A 78 15.57 -3.59 -10.13
N ALA A 79 14.96 -4.71 -10.52
CA ALA A 79 15.54 -5.67 -11.46
C ALA A 79 15.86 -5.01 -12.82
N CYS A 80 14.94 -4.21 -13.35
CA CYS A 80 15.16 -3.45 -14.59
C CYS A 80 16.31 -2.43 -14.47
N CYS A 81 16.38 -1.73 -13.34
CA CYS A 81 17.44 -0.78 -13.03
C CYS A 81 18.80 -1.47 -12.93
N LEU A 82 18.90 -2.58 -12.18
CA LEU A 82 20.12 -3.36 -12.01
C LEU A 82 20.62 -3.88 -13.37
N HIS A 83 19.75 -4.53 -14.15
CA HIS A 83 20.12 -5.03 -15.48
C HIS A 83 20.62 -3.92 -16.41
N THR A 84 20.01 -2.73 -16.36
CA THR A 84 20.46 -1.59 -17.18
C THR A 84 21.83 -1.07 -16.71
N SER A 85 22.05 -1.00 -15.40
CA SER A 85 23.33 -0.59 -14.81
C SER A 85 24.44 -1.59 -15.13
N ASP A 86 24.19 -2.89 -14.96
CA ASP A 86 25.17 -3.95 -15.24
C ASP A 86 25.58 -3.95 -16.71
N ARG A 87 24.61 -3.78 -17.61
CA ARG A 87 24.88 -3.64 -19.05
C ARG A 87 25.71 -2.40 -19.38
N ARG A 88 25.53 -1.30 -18.66
CA ARG A 88 26.33 -0.07 -18.85
C ARG A 88 27.75 -0.29 -18.32
N ALA A 89 27.89 -0.83 -17.12
CA ALA A 89 29.19 -1.16 -16.53
C ALA A 89 30.01 -2.11 -17.43
N ALA A 90 29.38 -3.19 -17.93
CA ALA A 90 30.04 -4.13 -18.85
C ALA A 90 30.50 -3.45 -20.17
N LYS A 91 29.72 -2.50 -20.70
CA LYS A 91 30.11 -1.71 -21.88
C LYS A 91 31.28 -0.77 -21.56
N GLU A 92 31.24 -0.09 -20.43
CA GLU A 92 32.31 0.83 -20.00
C GLU A 92 33.63 0.08 -19.78
N GLU A 93 33.58 -1.10 -19.15
CA GLU A 93 34.75 -1.96 -18.99
C GLU A 93 35.33 -2.40 -20.33
N LYS A 94 34.47 -2.87 -21.24
CA LYS A 94 34.88 -3.25 -22.60
C LYS A 94 35.54 -2.08 -23.33
N LEU A 95 34.92 -0.90 -23.33
CA LEU A 95 35.47 0.31 -23.94
C LEU A 95 36.79 0.74 -23.30
N ARG A 96 36.94 0.56 -21.98
CA ARG A 96 38.20 0.84 -21.28
C ARG A 96 39.33 -0.06 -21.79
N TYR A 97 39.06 -1.36 -21.94
CA TYR A 97 40.03 -2.31 -22.46
C TYR A 97 40.37 -2.03 -23.93
N GLU A 98 39.38 -1.72 -24.76
CA GLU A 98 39.59 -1.35 -26.17
C GLU A 98 40.48 -0.09 -26.29
N LYS A 99 40.20 0.95 -25.49
CA LYS A 99 41.02 2.18 -25.47
C LYS A 99 42.45 1.92 -24.99
N MET A 100 42.63 0.99 -24.04
CA MET A 100 43.97 0.59 -23.60
C MET A 100 44.71 -0.17 -24.70
N ALA A 101 44.04 -1.09 -25.38
CA ALA A 101 44.60 -1.84 -26.50
C ALA A 101 44.99 -0.91 -27.66
N GLU A 102 44.12 0.04 -28.03
CA GLU A 102 44.40 1.05 -29.04
C GLU A 102 45.63 1.90 -28.67
N LYS A 103 45.72 2.34 -27.40
CA LYS A 103 46.90 3.10 -26.92
C LYS A 103 48.19 2.29 -27.06
N MET A 104 48.16 0.99 -26.76
CA MET A 104 49.35 0.13 -26.90
C MET A 104 49.67 -0.15 -28.37
N HIS A 105 48.65 -0.36 -29.20
CA HIS A 105 48.80 -0.53 -30.64
C HIS A 105 49.43 0.72 -31.29
N ARG A 106 48.91 1.92 -30.97
CA ARG A 106 49.47 3.20 -31.41
C ARG A 106 50.94 3.35 -31.04
N LYS A 107 51.29 3.05 -29.78
CA LYS A 107 52.69 3.07 -29.32
C LYS A 107 53.58 2.09 -30.10
N ARG A 108 53.08 0.90 -30.44
CA ARG A 108 53.81 -0.10 -31.21
C ARG A 108 54.07 0.39 -32.63
N VAL A 109 53.03 0.88 -33.31
CA VAL A 109 53.12 1.41 -34.67
C VAL A 109 54.09 2.60 -34.73
N GLU A 110 54.01 3.53 -33.78
CA GLU A 110 54.96 4.66 -33.72
C GLU A 110 56.41 4.21 -33.49
N ARG A 111 56.64 3.19 -32.67
CA ARG A 111 57.98 2.62 -32.46
C ARG A 111 58.52 2.00 -33.74
N LEU A 112 57.69 1.28 -34.50
CA LEU A 112 58.06 0.72 -35.81
C LEU A 112 58.42 1.82 -36.80
N LYS A 113 57.54 2.83 -36.98
CA LYS A 113 57.80 3.99 -37.87
C LYS A 113 59.10 4.71 -37.53
N ARG A 114 59.42 4.87 -36.24
CA ARG A 114 60.69 5.48 -35.81
C ARG A 114 61.92 4.61 -36.13
N ARG A 115 61.81 3.28 -36.00
CA ARG A 115 62.88 2.36 -36.38
C ARG A 115 63.07 2.33 -37.89
N GLU A 116 61.99 2.26 -38.66
CA GLU A 116 62.03 2.34 -40.12
C GLU A 116 62.69 3.63 -40.59
N LYS A 117 62.29 4.79 -40.04
CA LYS A 117 62.93 6.08 -40.34
C LYS A 117 64.43 6.06 -40.04
N ARG A 118 64.85 5.48 -38.90
CA ARG A 118 66.26 5.40 -38.52
C ARG A 118 67.04 4.44 -39.41
N ASN A 119 66.53 3.22 -39.63
CA ASN A 119 67.16 2.23 -40.49
C ASN A 119 67.28 2.74 -41.92
N LYS A 120 66.31 3.52 -42.40
CA LYS A 120 66.38 4.16 -43.71
C LYS A 120 67.47 5.21 -43.82
N VAL A 121 67.89 5.84 -42.71
CA VAL A 121 69.01 6.81 -42.69
C VAL A 121 70.36 6.10 -42.50
N LEU A 122 70.40 4.97 -41.80
CA LEU A 122 71.63 4.25 -41.47
C LEU A 122 72.02 3.17 -42.48
N ASN A 123 71.05 2.56 -43.16
CA ASN A 123 71.24 1.46 -44.13
C ASN A 123 70.82 1.89 -45.55
N SER A 124 70.73 3.19 -45.82
CA SER A 124 70.63 3.76 -47.18
C SER A 124 72.01 4.03 -47.75
#